data_AF-A0A067F0G2-F1
#
_entry.id   AF-A0A067F0G2-F1
#
_cell.length_a   1.000
_cell.length_b   1.000
_cell.length_c   1.000
_cell.angle_alpha   90.00
_cell.angle_beta   90.00
_cell.angle_gamma   90.00
#
_symmetry.space_group_name_H-M   'P 1'
#
loop_
_entity.id
_entity.type
_entity.pdbx_description
1 polymer ?
#
loop_
_entity_poly.entity_id
_entity_poly.type
_entity_poly.pdbx_seq_one_letter_code
_entity_poly.pdbx_strand_id
1 'polypeptide(L)'
;GPNHAAVTACATGAHSIGDAARMIQFGDSDVMVAGGTESSIDALSMAGFCKSRALTTKYNGTPQEASRPFDCGRDGFVIGEGSGVLVLEELEHAKKRGAKIYAEVRGYGMSGDAHHITQPHIDGKGAILAMTRALKQSGLQSHQVDYVNAHATSTPLGDTVEATAIRTVFSDHATSGSLAFSSTKGAIGHLLGAAGAVEAIFAVLAIHHGVAPLTLNLAKPDPIFNDNFMPLTASKDMPISAALSNSFGFGGTNASLLFTKCQ
;
A
#
# COMPACT_ATOMS: atom_id res chain seq x y z
N GLY A 1 -27.30 7.02 2.87
CA GLY A 1 -26.05 7.33 2.16
C GLY A 1 -25.81 6.32 1.05
N PRO A 2 -24.73 6.50 0.28
CA PRO A 2 -24.32 5.57 -0.77
C PRO A 2 -24.05 4.16 -0.25
N ASN A 3 -24.46 3.14 -1.00
CA ASN A 3 -24.12 1.73 -0.78
C ASN A 3 -23.32 1.25 -1.99
N HIS A 4 -22.00 1.12 -1.83
CA HIS A 4 -21.06 1.01 -2.94
C HIS A 4 -19.93 0.01 -2.61
N ALA A 5 -19.38 -0.61 -3.65
CA ALA A 5 -18.17 -1.41 -3.58
C ALA A 5 -17.34 -1.23 -4.86
N ALA A 6 -16.08 -0.81 -4.69
CA ALA A 6 -15.09 -0.90 -5.77
C ALA A 6 -14.46 -2.29 -5.73
N VAL A 7 -14.25 -2.92 -6.89
CA VAL A 7 -13.63 -4.26 -6.98
C VAL A 7 -12.54 -4.23 -8.04
N THR A 8 -11.29 -4.21 -7.60
CA THR A 8 -10.10 -3.94 -8.42
C THR A 8 -8.94 -4.87 -8.04
N ALA A 9 -9.27 -6.16 -7.87
CA ALA A 9 -8.33 -7.20 -7.41
C ALA A 9 -7.61 -6.78 -6.11
N CYS A 10 -6.28 -6.86 -6.07
CA CYS A 10 -5.47 -6.50 -4.90
C CYS A 10 -5.55 -5.02 -4.50
N ALA A 11 -6.11 -4.15 -5.35
CA ALA A 11 -6.32 -2.72 -5.08
C ALA A 11 -7.74 -2.40 -4.54
N THR A 12 -8.60 -3.40 -4.36
CA THR A 12 -10.01 -3.27 -3.95
C THR A 12 -10.20 -2.41 -2.71
N GLY A 13 -9.48 -2.69 -1.62
CA GLY A 13 -9.59 -1.92 -0.39
C GLY A 13 -9.18 -0.46 -0.55
N ALA A 14 -8.12 -0.20 -1.34
CA ALA A 14 -7.64 1.16 -1.59
C ALA A 14 -8.63 1.96 -2.45
N HIS A 15 -9.15 1.37 -3.52
CA HIS A 15 -10.19 2.01 -4.35
C HIS A 15 -11.48 2.25 -3.56
N SER A 16 -11.90 1.30 -2.72
CA SER A 16 -13.11 1.47 -1.90
C SER A 16 -12.97 2.64 -0.90
N ILE A 17 -11.81 2.83 -0.30
CA ILE A 17 -11.50 4.00 0.56
C ILE A 17 -11.46 5.28 -0.29
N GLY A 18 -10.78 5.25 -1.44
CA GLY A 18 -10.65 6.41 -2.33
C GLY A 18 -12.00 6.90 -2.88
N ASP A 19 -12.86 5.98 -3.32
CA ASP A 19 -14.19 6.30 -3.85
C ASP A 19 -15.10 6.83 -2.74
N ALA A 20 -15.02 6.28 -1.53
CA ALA A 20 -15.72 6.82 -0.37
C ALA A 20 -15.27 8.25 -0.03
N ALA A 21 -13.96 8.55 -0.11
CA ALA A 21 -13.44 9.91 0.05
C ALA A 21 -13.99 10.85 -1.03
N ARG A 22 -14.14 10.38 -2.28
CA ARG A 22 -14.75 11.18 -3.36
C ARG A 22 -16.23 11.48 -3.11
N MET A 23 -16.99 10.50 -2.64
CA MET A 23 -18.40 10.68 -2.29
C MET A 23 -18.57 11.73 -1.19
N ILE A 24 -17.71 11.71 -0.16
CA ILE A 24 -17.72 12.75 0.88
C ILE A 24 -17.36 14.12 0.30
N GLN A 25 -16.28 14.20 -0.48
CA GLN A 25 -15.83 15.45 -1.10
C GLN A 25 -16.88 16.08 -2.03
N PHE A 26 -17.70 15.26 -2.68
CA PHE A 26 -18.75 15.73 -3.58
C PHE A 26 -20.08 16.05 -2.87
N GLY A 27 -20.21 15.68 -1.60
CA GLY A 27 -21.41 15.91 -0.79
C GLY A 27 -22.47 14.80 -0.88
N ASP A 28 -22.11 13.61 -1.36
CA ASP A 28 -23.03 12.45 -1.40
C ASP A 28 -23.30 11.85 -0.01
N SER A 29 -22.37 12.04 0.94
CA SER A 29 -22.49 11.62 2.34
C SER A 29 -21.51 12.38 3.24
N ASP A 30 -21.89 12.66 4.48
CA ASP A 30 -20.96 13.22 5.48
C ASP A 30 -20.06 12.14 6.11
N VAL A 31 -20.51 10.88 6.09
CA VAL A 31 -19.80 9.73 6.69
C VAL A 31 -19.84 8.54 5.73
N MET A 32 -18.72 7.84 5.61
CA MET A 32 -18.63 6.57 4.87
C MET A 32 -17.87 5.53 5.70
N VAL A 33 -18.41 4.31 5.75
CA VAL A 33 -17.68 3.13 6.27
C VAL A 33 -17.06 2.44 5.06
N ALA A 34 -15.73 2.48 4.95
CA ALA A 34 -15.02 2.07 3.74
C ALA A 34 -13.81 1.20 4.07
N GLY A 35 -13.48 0.28 3.18
CA GLY A 35 -12.40 -0.66 3.41
C GLY A 35 -12.39 -1.82 2.42
N GLY A 36 -11.84 -2.95 2.83
CA GLY A 36 -11.76 -4.16 2.04
C GLY A 36 -11.78 -5.41 2.93
N THR A 37 -12.20 -6.53 2.36
CA THR A 37 -12.25 -7.83 3.04
C THR A 37 -11.86 -8.92 2.05
N GLU A 38 -11.28 -10.00 2.55
CA GLU A 38 -11.01 -11.21 1.78
C GLU A 38 -10.96 -12.43 2.70
N SER A 39 -11.50 -13.56 2.23
CA SER A 39 -11.25 -14.89 2.81
C SER A 39 -11.25 -15.92 1.68
N SER A 40 -10.08 -16.05 1.05
CA SER A 40 -9.89 -16.86 -0.16
C SER A 40 -8.80 -17.93 0.06
N ILE A 41 -8.66 -18.40 1.30
CA ILE A 41 -7.79 -19.54 1.65
C ILE A 41 -8.61 -20.81 1.52
N ASP A 42 -8.83 -21.22 0.27
CA ASP A 42 -9.53 -22.45 -0.08
C ASP A 42 -8.76 -23.21 -1.17
N ALA A 43 -9.17 -24.46 -1.40
CA ALA A 43 -8.47 -25.37 -2.29
C ALA A 43 -8.34 -24.82 -3.72
N LEU A 44 -9.40 -24.19 -4.26
CA LEU A 44 -9.41 -23.71 -5.64
C LEU A 44 -8.58 -22.44 -5.78
N SER A 45 -8.68 -21.52 -4.82
CA SER A 45 -7.89 -20.30 -4.78
C SER A 45 -6.39 -20.60 -4.70
N MET A 46 -5.99 -21.47 -3.76
CA MET A 46 -4.61 -21.93 -3.64
C MET A 46 -4.12 -22.59 -4.93
N ALA A 47 -4.91 -23.51 -5.51
CA ALA A 47 -4.56 -24.18 -6.76
C ALA A 47 -4.41 -23.19 -7.92
N GLY A 48 -5.32 -22.21 -8.04
CA GLY A 48 -5.30 -21.19 -9.10
C GLY A 48 -4.08 -20.29 -9.04
N PHE A 49 -3.76 -19.75 -7.86
CA PHE A 49 -2.57 -18.90 -7.71
C PHE A 49 -1.25 -19.68 -7.81
N CYS A 50 -1.20 -20.93 -7.31
CA CYS A 50 -0.08 -21.84 -7.57
C CYS A 50 0.11 -22.08 -9.06
N LYS A 51 -0.98 -22.36 -9.79
CA LYS A 51 -0.92 -22.61 -11.25
C LYS A 51 -0.50 -21.38 -12.03
N SER A 52 -0.84 -20.19 -11.53
CA SER A 52 -0.41 -18.90 -12.06
C SER A 52 1.03 -18.53 -11.69
N ARG A 53 1.70 -19.37 -10.88
CA ARG A 53 3.07 -19.17 -10.36
C ARG A 53 3.23 -17.86 -9.57
N ALA A 54 2.16 -17.45 -8.88
CA ALA A 54 2.13 -16.20 -8.11
C ALA A 54 2.49 -16.41 -6.64
N LEU A 55 2.31 -17.63 -6.12
CA LEU A 55 2.60 -17.97 -4.73
C LEU A 55 4.05 -18.40 -4.54
N THR A 56 4.59 -18.12 -3.36
CA THR A 56 5.82 -18.74 -2.88
C THR A 56 5.67 -20.25 -2.80
N THR A 57 6.73 -20.97 -3.17
CA THR A 57 6.76 -22.45 -3.11
C THR A 57 8.03 -22.99 -2.46
N LYS A 58 9.11 -22.19 -2.42
CA LYS A 58 10.41 -22.60 -1.86
C LYS A 58 10.40 -22.76 -0.34
N TYR A 59 9.54 -22.01 0.36
CA TYR A 59 9.57 -21.89 1.83
C TYR A 59 8.47 -22.69 2.54
N ASN A 60 7.93 -23.74 1.90
CA ASN A 60 6.92 -24.61 2.52
C ASN A 60 7.42 -25.29 3.81
N GLY A 61 8.73 -25.53 3.93
CA GLY A 61 9.36 -26.09 5.14
C GLY A 61 9.65 -25.06 6.24
N THR A 62 9.63 -23.75 5.90
CA THR A 62 9.90 -22.64 6.83
C THR A 62 8.87 -21.52 6.65
N PRO A 63 7.57 -21.75 6.96
CA PRO A 63 6.49 -20.84 6.58
C PRO A 63 6.64 -19.39 7.05
N GLN A 64 7.25 -19.16 8.23
CA GLN A 64 7.47 -17.82 8.76
C GLN A 64 8.46 -16.99 7.94
N GLU A 65 9.29 -17.63 7.12
CA GLU A 65 10.23 -16.95 6.23
C GLU A 65 9.69 -16.76 4.80
N ALA A 66 8.49 -17.26 4.51
CA ALA A 66 8.01 -17.39 3.15
C ALA A 66 7.68 -16.04 2.48
N SER A 67 7.06 -15.12 3.23
CA SER A 67 6.81 -13.75 2.77
C SER A 67 8.00 -12.85 3.14
N ARG A 68 8.73 -12.41 2.12
CA ARG A 68 9.98 -11.66 2.25
C ARG A 68 10.06 -10.53 1.22
N PRO A 69 9.24 -9.47 1.35
CA PRO A 69 9.26 -8.36 0.39
C PRO A 69 10.68 -7.79 0.26
N PHE A 70 11.06 -7.41 -0.95
CA PHE A 70 12.36 -6.81 -1.29
C PHE A 70 13.60 -7.70 -1.09
N ASP A 71 13.46 -8.92 -0.58
CA ASP A 71 14.57 -9.86 -0.39
C ASP A 71 14.96 -10.57 -1.68
N CYS A 72 16.26 -10.79 -1.93
CA CYS A 72 16.76 -11.54 -3.09
C CYS A 72 16.20 -12.97 -3.20
N GLY A 73 15.83 -13.57 -2.07
CA GLY A 73 15.30 -14.94 -2.00
C GLY A 73 13.80 -15.07 -2.28
N ARG A 74 13.09 -13.96 -2.50
CA ARG A 74 11.64 -13.97 -2.74
C ARG A 74 11.25 -14.73 -4.01
N ASP A 75 10.12 -15.44 -3.99
CA ASP A 75 9.68 -16.27 -5.12
C ASP A 75 8.16 -16.23 -5.37
N GLY A 76 7.43 -15.35 -4.69
CA GLY A 76 5.98 -15.23 -4.79
C GLY A 76 5.38 -14.79 -3.46
N PHE A 77 4.11 -14.41 -3.48
CA PHE A 77 3.42 -13.97 -2.26
C PHE A 77 2.85 -15.15 -1.45
N VAL A 78 2.49 -14.90 -0.20
CA VAL A 78 1.72 -15.83 0.65
C VAL A 78 0.27 -15.33 0.70
N ILE A 79 -0.72 -16.18 0.40
CA ILE A 79 -2.14 -15.79 0.56
C ILE A 79 -2.42 -15.55 2.04
N GLY A 80 -3.01 -14.40 2.37
CA GLY A 80 -3.60 -14.13 3.68
C GLY A 80 -5.08 -13.76 3.55
N GLU A 81 -5.76 -13.67 4.68
CA GLU A 81 -7.17 -13.31 4.77
C GLU A 81 -7.42 -12.33 5.92
N GLY A 82 -8.53 -11.60 5.85
CA GLY A 82 -8.91 -10.62 6.86
C GLY A 82 -9.66 -9.43 6.27
N SER A 83 -9.82 -8.38 7.07
CA SER A 83 -10.49 -7.16 6.65
C SER A 83 -9.87 -5.94 7.33
N GLY A 84 -9.86 -4.82 6.60
CA GLY A 84 -9.56 -3.50 7.15
C GLY A 84 -10.73 -2.56 6.84
N VAL A 85 -11.20 -1.83 7.85
CA VAL A 85 -12.31 -0.88 7.72
C VAL A 85 -11.94 0.43 8.43
N LEU A 86 -12.19 1.55 7.76
CA LEU A 86 -12.06 2.90 8.28
C LEU A 86 -13.44 3.58 8.27
N VAL A 87 -13.64 4.49 9.22
CA VAL A 87 -14.73 5.47 9.17
C VAL A 87 -14.15 6.76 8.61
N LEU A 88 -14.56 7.12 7.40
CA LEU A 88 -14.24 8.40 6.78
C LEU A 88 -15.37 9.38 7.07
N GLU A 89 -15.01 10.64 7.28
CA GLU A 89 -15.95 11.67 7.69
C GLU A 89 -15.54 13.04 7.15
N GLU A 90 -16.51 13.85 6.77
CA GLU A 90 -16.31 15.26 6.43
C GLU A 90 -15.73 16.02 7.62
N LEU A 91 -14.73 16.87 7.38
CA LEU A 91 -13.90 17.44 8.43
C LEU A 91 -14.70 18.34 9.39
N GLU A 92 -15.58 19.19 8.88
CA GLU A 92 -16.38 20.09 9.70
C GLU A 92 -17.48 19.34 10.45
N HIS A 93 -18.07 18.31 9.84
CA HIS A 93 -18.98 17.38 10.49
C HIS A 93 -18.30 16.67 11.69
N ALA A 94 -17.09 16.14 11.49
CA ALA A 94 -16.28 15.52 12.55
C ALA A 94 -15.96 16.50 13.69
N LYS A 95 -15.50 17.71 13.35
CA LYS A 95 -15.17 18.76 14.33
C LYS A 95 -16.40 19.19 15.14
N LYS A 96 -17.54 19.41 14.49
CA LYS A 96 -18.79 19.85 15.12
C LYS A 96 -19.25 18.90 16.22
N ARG A 97 -19.04 17.60 16.05
CA ARG A 97 -19.39 16.58 17.05
C ARG A 97 -18.24 16.19 17.99
N GLY A 98 -17.07 16.84 17.89
CA GLY A 98 -15.90 16.56 18.73
C GLY A 98 -15.30 15.17 18.51
N ALA A 99 -15.31 14.67 17.27
CA ALA A 99 -14.76 13.35 16.94
C ALA A 99 -13.23 13.31 17.11
N LYS A 100 -12.68 12.16 17.49
CA LYS A 100 -11.24 11.91 17.40
C LYS A 100 -10.86 11.73 15.93
N ILE A 101 -9.98 12.59 15.42
CA ILE A 101 -9.46 12.53 14.05
C ILE A 101 -8.07 11.92 14.08
N TYR A 102 -7.85 10.86 13.28
CA TYR A 102 -6.55 10.17 13.21
C TYR A 102 -5.63 10.79 12.15
N ALA A 103 -6.16 10.98 10.94
CA ALA A 103 -5.48 11.55 9.78
C ALA A 103 -6.53 12.05 8.78
N GLU A 104 -6.09 12.84 7.80
CA GLU A 104 -6.89 13.31 6.69
C GLU A 104 -6.51 12.56 5.40
N VAL A 105 -7.50 12.15 4.59
CA VAL A 105 -7.26 11.61 3.25
C VAL A 105 -7.01 12.76 2.29
N ARG A 106 -5.75 12.99 1.93
CA ARG A 106 -5.32 14.14 1.11
C ARG A 106 -5.07 13.82 -0.36
N GLY A 107 -4.87 12.56 -0.68
CA GLY A 107 -4.66 12.14 -2.07
C GLY A 107 -5.22 10.75 -2.34
N TYR A 108 -5.86 10.62 -3.50
CA TYR A 108 -6.31 9.36 -4.08
C TYR A 108 -5.89 9.33 -5.55
N GLY A 109 -4.66 8.86 -5.77
CA GLY A 109 -4.06 8.72 -7.07
C GLY A 109 -4.41 7.37 -7.69
N MET A 110 -4.98 7.39 -8.89
CA MET A 110 -5.29 6.18 -9.65
C MET A 110 -4.49 6.17 -10.95
N SER A 111 -4.12 4.99 -11.44
CA SER A 111 -3.57 4.83 -12.79
C SER A 111 -3.84 3.43 -13.33
N GLY A 112 -3.45 3.21 -14.59
CA GLY A 112 -3.43 1.89 -15.21
C GLY A 112 -2.08 1.63 -15.86
N ASP A 113 -1.56 0.41 -15.75
CA ASP A 113 -0.33 0.00 -16.44
C ASP A 113 -0.54 -0.16 -17.94
N ALA A 114 -1.74 -0.62 -18.36
CA ALA A 114 -2.09 -0.94 -19.75
C ALA A 114 -1.04 -1.82 -20.44
N HIS A 115 -0.53 -2.84 -19.74
CA HIS A 115 0.63 -3.64 -20.17
C HIS A 115 0.35 -5.15 -20.24
N HIS A 116 0.19 -5.81 -19.10
CA HIS A 116 -0.02 -7.25 -19.00
C HIS A 116 -1.07 -7.56 -17.92
N ILE A 117 -1.77 -8.69 -18.04
CA ILE A 117 -2.87 -9.05 -17.13
C ILE A 117 -2.43 -9.29 -15.68
N THR A 118 -1.17 -9.67 -15.45
CA THR A 118 -0.64 -10.02 -14.12
C THR A 118 0.74 -9.44 -13.82
N GLN A 119 1.44 -8.92 -14.82
CA GLN A 119 2.80 -8.41 -14.65
C GLN A 119 2.78 -6.88 -14.78
N PRO A 120 3.42 -6.16 -13.86
CA PRO A 120 3.54 -4.72 -14.00
C PRO A 120 4.46 -4.38 -15.17
N HIS A 121 4.31 -3.19 -15.73
CA HIS A 121 5.24 -2.68 -16.73
C HIS A 121 6.63 -2.47 -16.09
N ILE A 122 7.71 -2.93 -16.73
CA ILE A 122 9.06 -2.91 -16.13
C ILE A 122 9.56 -1.50 -15.77
N ASP A 123 9.20 -0.48 -16.56
CA ASP A 123 9.47 0.93 -16.25
C ASP A 123 8.69 1.47 -15.01
N GLY A 124 7.75 0.72 -14.44
CA GLY A 124 6.96 1.15 -13.27
C GLY A 124 6.04 2.36 -13.50
N LYS A 125 5.74 2.70 -14.75
CA LYS A 125 4.99 3.92 -15.12
C LYS A 125 3.64 4.05 -14.42
N GLY A 126 2.89 2.96 -14.28
CA GLY A 126 1.61 3.00 -13.57
C GLY A 126 1.77 3.33 -12.08
N ALA A 127 2.70 2.67 -11.39
CA ALA A 127 3.03 2.97 -9.99
C ALA A 127 3.48 4.44 -9.82
N ILE A 128 4.38 4.92 -10.69
CA ILE A 128 4.84 6.33 -10.71
C ILE A 128 3.64 7.28 -10.87
N LEU A 129 2.73 7.01 -11.82
CA LEU A 129 1.55 7.84 -12.06
C LEU A 129 0.59 7.85 -10.87
N ALA A 130 0.35 6.70 -10.23
CA ALA A 130 -0.54 6.62 -9.08
C ALA A 130 0.01 7.47 -7.93
N MET A 131 1.27 7.30 -7.55
CA MET A 131 1.92 8.10 -6.50
C MET A 131 1.96 9.59 -6.84
N THR A 132 2.35 9.94 -8.07
CA THR A 132 2.42 11.34 -8.53
C THR A 132 1.05 12.02 -8.51
N ARG A 133 -0.02 11.29 -8.86
CA ARG A 133 -1.40 11.82 -8.82
C ARG A 133 -1.89 12.03 -7.40
N ALA A 134 -1.55 11.14 -6.46
CA ALA A 134 -1.87 11.31 -5.04
C ALA A 134 -1.16 12.54 -4.46
N LEU A 135 0.15 12.69 -4.73
CA LEU A 135 0.93 13.88 -4.38
C LEU A 135 0.31 15.16 -4.95
N LYS A 136 0.01 15.18 -6.26
CA LYS A 136 -0.60 16.34 -6.92
C LYS A 136 -1.92 16.77 -6.28
N GLN A 137 -2.77 15.83 -5.89
CA GLN A 137 -4.03 16.13 -5.22
C GLN A 137 -3.83 16.68 -3.80
N SER A 138 -2.83 16.17 -3.08
CA SER A 138 -2.53 16.60 -1.72
C SER A 138 -1.94 18.02 -1.65
N GLY A 139 -1.31 18.48 -2.73
CA GLY A 139 -0.51 19.70 -2.77
C GLY A 139 0.90 19.56 -2.19
N LEU A 140 1.27 18.37 -1.71
CA LEU A 140 2.60 18.08 -1.17
C LEU A 140 3.62 17.82 -2.29
N GLN A 141 4.86 18.18 -2.02
CA GLN A 141 6.03 17.75 -2.77
C GLN A 141 6.53 16.40 -2.25
N SER A 142 7.29 15.67 -3.07
CA SER A 142 7.80 14.34 -2.72
C SER A 142 8.64 14.32 -1.43
N HIS A 143 9.43 15.37 -1.18
CA HIS A 143 10.26 15.50 0.04
C HIS A 143 9.45 15.76 1.32
N GLN A 144 8.14 15.99 1.22
CA GLN A 144 7.24 16.20 2.36
C GLN A 144 6.52 14.92 2.79
N VAL A 145 6.78 13.78 2.13
CA VAL A 145 6.27 12.47 2.54
C VAL A 145 7.29 11.80 3.44
N ASP A 146 6.88 11.41 4.63
CA ASP A 146 7.78 10.84 5.63
C ASP A 146 7.86 9.32 5.52
N TYR A 147 6.72 8.68 5.21
CA TYR A 147 6.59 7.23 5.15
C TYR A 147 5.85 6.72 3.91
N VAL A 148 6.36 5.65 3.29
CA VAL A 148 5.66 4.90 2.24
C VAL A 148 5.45 3.45 2.68
N ASN A 149 4.20 3.03 2.81
CA ASN A 149 3.82 1.62 2.87
C ASN A 149 3.70 1.09 1.43
N ALA A 150 4.73 0.35 1.01
CA ALA A 150 4.83 -0.20 -0.33
C ALA A 150 3.89 -1.39 -0.52
N HIS A 151 3.43 -1.60 -1.75
CA HIS A 151 2.61 -2.75 -2.10
C HIS A 151 3.41 -4.07 -2.11
N ALA A 152 4.73 -4.03 -2.30
CA ALA A 152 5.64 -5.15 -2.52
C ALA A 152 5.20 -6.45 -1.83
N THR A 153 4.92 -7.45 -2.66
CA THR A 153 4.21 -8.67 -2.28
C THR A 153 5.14 -9.85 -2.11
N SER A 154 6.46 -9.64 -2.11
CA SER A 154 7.47 -10.70 -2.17
C SER A 154 7.53 -11.39 -3.54
N THR A 155 7.28 -10.62 -4.61
CA THR A 155 7.38 -11.13 -5.99
C THR A 155 8.66 -10.62 -6.65
N PRO A 156 9.37 -11.43 -7.47
CA PRO A 156 10.63 -10.99 -8.07
C PRO A 156 10.51 -9.70 -8.89
N LEU A 157 9.60 -9.67 -9.87
CA LEU A 157 9.42 -8.50 -10.74
C LEU A 157 8.69 -7.35 -10.03
N GLY A 158 7.61 -7.63 -9.31
CA GLY A 158 6.75 -6.61 -8.72
C GLY A 158 7.49 -5.72 -7.71
N ASP A 159 8.23 -6.34 -6.79
CA ASP A 159 8.98 -5.62 -5.76
C ASP A 159 10.08 -4.73 -6.38
N THR A 160 10.81 -5.21 -7.41
CA THR A 160 11.85 -4.42 -8.09
C THR A 160 11.25 -3.25 -8.86
N VAL A 161 10.11 -3.46 -9.53
CA VAL A 161 9.40 -2.40 -10.27
C VAL A 161 8.90 -1.32 -9.33
N GLU A 162 8.29 -1.69 -8.20
CA GLU A 162 7.83 -0.71 -7.23
C GLU A 162 8.99 0.04 -6.55
N ALA A 163 10.08 -0.66 -6.18
CA ALA A 163 11.27 -0.01 -5.64
C ALA A 163 11.85 1.01 -6.63
N THR A 164 11.87 0.69 -7.93
CA THR A 164 12.27 1.63 -8.98
C THR A 164 11.33 2.83 -9.02
N ALA A 165 10.02 2.61 -8.99
CA ALA A 165 9.02 3.67 -9.01
C ALA A 165 9.14 4.61 -7.79
N ILE A 166 9.36 4.06 -6.59
CA ILE A 166 9.61 4.84 -5.36
C ILE A 166 10.86 5.69 -5.55
N ARG A 167 11.98 5.10 -5.99
CA ARG A 167 13.21 5.85 -6.26
C ARG A 167 13.00 6.95 -7.30
N THR A 168 12.18 6.73 -8.33
CA THR A 168 11.86 7.75 -9.34
C THR A 168 11.03 8.89 -8.79
N VAL A 169 9.97 8.62 -8.01
CA VAL A 169 9.06 9.65 -7.49
C VAL A 169 9.72 10.49 -6.40
N PHE A 170 10.50 9.84 -5.53
CA PHE A 170 11.07 10.49 -4.34
C PHE A 170 12.53 10.91 -4.53
N SER A 171 13.20 10.47 -5.59
CA SER A 171 14.55 10.90 -6.02
C SER A 171 15.52 11.08 -4.84
N ASP A 172 15.95 12.31 -4.57
CA ASP A 172 16.92 12.67 -3.54
C ASP A 172 16.41 12.38 -2.12
N HIS A 173 15.10 12.42 -1.90
CA HIS A 173 14.49 12.10 -0.62
C HIS A 173 14.63 10.60 -0.30
N ALA A 174 14.53 9.74 -1.33
CA ALA A 174 14.77 8.31 -1.21
C ALA A 174 16.26 7.98 -1.08
N THR A 175 17.12 8.57 -1.93
CA THR A 175 18.57 8.25 -1.95
C THR A 175 19.35 8.89 -0.80
N SER A 176 18.80 9.90 -0.11
CA SER A 176 19.36 10.41 1.14
C SER A 176 19.05 9.52 2.36
N GLY A 177 18.11 8.58 2.24
CA GLY A 177 17.59 7.78 3.37
C GLY A 177 16.63 8.54 4.29
N SER A 178 16.21 9.75 3.88
CA SER A 178 15.26 10.57 4.64
C SER A 178 13.83 10.01 4.54
N LEU A 179 13.47 9.44 3.38
CA LEU A 179 12.22 8.72 3.20
C LEU A 179 12.26 7.37 3.92
N ALA A 180 11.35 7.15 4.87
CA ALA A 180 11.10 5.79 5.37
C ALA A 180 10.17 5.05 4.41
N PHE A 181 10.48 3.80 4.09
CA PHE A 181 9.53 2.93 3.39
C PHE A 181 9.69 1.47 3.80
N SER A 182 8.61 0.71 3.72
CA SER A 182 8.60 -0.73 4.03
C SER A 182 7.41 -1.42 3.37
N SER A 183 7.43 -2.75 3.37
CA SER A 183 6.23 -3.55 3.11
C SER A 183 5.91 -4.41 4.33
N THR A 184 4.66 -4.31 4.78
CA THR A 184 4.14 -5.06 5.93
C THR A 184 3.68 -6.47 5.57
N LYS A 185 3.65 -6.83 4.28
CA LYS A 185 3.18 -8.15 3.80
C LYS A 185 4.08 -9.31 4.24
N GLY A 186 5.32 -9.03 4.66
CA GLY A 186 6.17 -10.01 5.33
C GLY A 186 5.55 -10.55 6.63
N ALA A 187 4.79 -9.71 7.34
CA ALA A 187 4.15 -10.07 8.61
C ALA A 187 2.71 -10.58 8.44
N ILE A 188 1.93 -9.98 7.54
CA ILE A 188 0.48 -10.26 7.41
C ILE A 188 0.13 -11.14 6.19
N GLY A 189 1.11 -11.49 5.35
CA GLY A 189 0.83 -12.09 4.04
C GLY A 189 0.17 -11.10 3.08
N HIS A 190 -0.31 -11.58 1.94
CA HIS A 190 -1.06 -10.77 0.99
C HIS A 190 -2.55 -10.97 1.19
N LEU A 191 -3.21 -9.99 1.81
CA LEU A 191 -4.66 -10.02 2.11
C LEU A 191 -5.56 -9.71 0.90
N LEU A 192 -5.04 -9.85 -0.33
CA LEU A 192 -5.76 -9.64 -1.60
C LEU A 192 -6.67 -8.39 -1.57
N GLY A 193 -8.00 -8.55 -1.66
CA GLY A 193 -8.94 -7.43 -1.66
C GLY A 193 -8.92 -6.56 -0.40
N ALA A 194 -8.51 -7.10 0.74
CA ALA A 194 -8.35 -6.36 2.00
C ALA A 194 -7.01 -5.64 2.14
N ALA A 195 -6.00 -5.98 1.33
CA ALA A 195 -4.62 -5.51 1.51
C ALA A 195 -4.54 -3.98 1.57
N GLY A 196 -5.08 -3.29 0.55
CA GLY A 196 -5.04 -1.83 0.50
C GLY A 196 -5.76 -1.13 1.66
N ALA A 197 -6.75 -1.77 2.28
CA ALA A 197 -7.45 -1.20 3.42
C ALA A 197 -6.68 -1.39 4.74
N VAL A 198 -6.13 -2.59 4.97
CA VAL A 198 -5.29 -2.87 6.15
C VAL A 198 -4.00 -2.03 6.09
N GLU A 199 -3.41 -1.86 4.91
CA GLU A 199 -2.19 -1.08 4.73
C GLU A 199 -2.43 0.43 4.82
N ALA A 200 -3.61 0.91 4.40
CA ALA A 200 -4.06 2.25 4.70
C ALA A 200 -4.20 2.49 6.21
N ILE A 201 -4.74 1.53 6.97
CA ILE A 201 -4.80 1.60 8.43
C ILE A 201 -3.38 1.69 9.02
N PHE A 202 -2.42 0.90 8.54
CA PHE A 202 -1.03 1.00 8.99
C PHE A 202 -0.40 2.36 8.68
N ALA A 203 -0.66 2.94 7.51
CA ALA A 203 -0.18 4.29 7.19
C ALA A 203 -0.78 5.36 8.12
N VAL A 204 -2.07 5.26 8.44
CA VAL A 204 -2.74 6.16 9.39
C VAL A 204 -2.21 5.97 10.82
N LEU A 205 -1.99 4.73 11.24
CA LEU A 205 -1.41 4.42 12.55
C LEU A 205 0.06 4.86 12.66
N ALA A 206 0.82 4.80 11.57
CA ALA A 206 2.18 5.32 11.52
C ALA A 206 2.18 6.83 11.80
N ILE A 207 1.27 7.60 11.18
CA ILE A 207 1.05 9.03 11.51
C ILE A 207 0.64 9.21 12.97
N HIS A 208 -0.33 8.42 13.44
CA HIS A 208 -0.90 8.57 14.79
C HIS A 208 0.12 8.30 15.90
N HIS A 209 0.94 7.27 15.73
CA HIS A 209 1.88 6.80 16.75
C HIS A 209 3.31 7.33 16.54
N GLY A 210 3.65 7.85 15.36
CA GLY A 210 5.03 8.24 15.04
C GLY A 210 5.97 7.03 14.96
N VAL A 211 5.48 5.91 14.40
CA VAL A 211 6.25 4.68 14.26
C VAL A 211 6.06 4.12 12.85
N ALA A 212 7.14 4.06 12.06
CA ALA A 212 7.13 3.42 10.77
C ALA A 212 7.31 1.89 10.91
N PRO A 213 6.40 1.06 10.38
CA PRO A 213 6.53 -0.41 10.40
C PRO A 213 7.76 -0.92 9.66
N LEU A 214 8.30 -2.08 10.07
CA LEU A 214 9.39 -2.77 9.37
C LEU A 214 8.92 -3.60 8.16
N THR A 215 9.89 -3.96 7.33
CA THR A 215 9.82 -5.07 6.36
C THR A 215 10.42 -6.32 7.01
N LEU A 216 9.59 -7.35 7.18
CA LEU A 216 10.03 -8.63 7.75
C LEU A 216 10.77 -9.50 6.71
N ASN A 217 11.67 -10.37 7.18
CA ASN A 217 12.40 -11.36 6.37
C ASN A 217 13.31 -10.80 5.26
N LEU A 218 13.76 -9.55 5.40
CA LEU A 218 14.74 -8.94 4.50
C LEU A 218 16.18 -9.25 4.95
N ALA A 219 16.69 -10.42 4.56
CA ALA A 219 18.03 -10.89 4.94
C ALA A 219 19.11 -10.43 3.93
N LYS A 220 18.77 -10.43 2.64
CA LYS A 220 19.63 -9.97 1.55
C LYS A 220 18.82 -9.05 0.64
N PRO A 221 18.94 -7.72 0.80
CA PRO A 221 18.24 -6.75 -0.04
C PRO A 221 18.48 -6.96 -1.54
N ASP A 222 17.44 -6.72 -2.33
CA ASP A 222 17.53 -6.69 -3.79
C ASP A 222 18.64 -5.72 -4.28
N PRO A 223 19.40 -6.05 -5.34
CA PRO A 223 20.49 -5.20 -5.83
C PRO A 223 20.09 -3.77 -6.24
N ILE A 224 18.80 -3.49 -6.43
CA ILE A 224 18.31 -2.12 -6.65
C ILE A 224 18.58 -1.19 -5.46
N PHE A 225 18.63 -1.75 -4.24
CA PHE A 225 18.93 -1.02 -3.03
C PHE A 225 20.44 -0.85 -2.88
N ASN A 226 20.86 0.40 -2.72
CA ASN A 226 22.25 0.81 -2.56
C ASN A 226 22.30 2.02 -1.63
N ASP A 227 23.45 2.16 -0.96
CA ASP A 227 23.72 3.28 -0.06
C ASP A 227 22.60 3.49 0.96
N ASN A 228 21.99 4.68 0.98
CA ASN A 228 20.91 5.02 1.92
C ASN A 228 19.51 4.70 1.38
N PHE A 229 19.36 4.27 0.12
CA PHE A 229 18.07 3.82 -0.40
C PHE A 229 17.83 2.37 0.03
N MET A 230 17.20 2.21 1.20
CA MET A 230 16.95 0.91 1.83
C MET A 230 15.59 0.89 2.53
N PRO A 231 14.76 -0.16 2.35
CA PRO A 231 13.54 -0.33 3.14
C PRO A 231 13.88 -0.57 4.61
N LEU A 232 12.97 -0.19 5.51
CA LEU A 232 13.13 -0.41 6.93
C LEU A 232 13.16 -1.91 7.26
N THR A 233 14.17 -2.36 8.01
CA THR A 233 14.29 -3.73 8.55
C THR A 233 13.91 -3.81 10.03
N ALA A 234 13.74 -2.67 10.69
CA ALA A 234 13.27 -2.55 12.06
C ALA A 234 12.23 -1.43 12.14
N SER A 235 11.29 -1.54 13.08
CA SER A 235 10.34 -0.46 13.34
C SER A 235 11.11 0.78 13.77
N LYS A 236 10.74 1.93 13.21
CA LYS A 236 11.47 3.19 13.43
C LYS A 236 10.56 4.22 14.08
N ASP A 237 10.89 4.61 15.29
CA ASP A 237 10.28 5.77 15.95
C ASP A 237 10.74 7.05 15.21
N MET A 238 9.78 7.76 14.61
CA MET A 238 10.03 9.01 13.88
C MET A 238 8.75 9.85 13.75
N PRO A 239 8.84 11.18 13.69
CA PRO A 239 7.69 11.99 13.35
C PRO A 239 7.22 11.65 11.92
N ILE A 240 5.92 11.37 11.77
CA ILE A 240 5.29 11.08 10.49
C ILE A 240 4.09 12.03 10.35
N SER A 241 4.25 13.03 9.49
CA SER A 241 3.21 14.01 9.15
C SER A 241 2.47 13.62 7.87
N ALA A 242 3.12 12.92 6.94
CA ALA A 242 2.50 12.41 5.73
C ALA A 242 2.95 10.97 5.43
N ALA A 243 1.97 10.12 5.11
CA ALA A 243 2.20 8.73 4.75
C ALA A 243 1.44 8.35 3.47
N LEU A 244 2.08 7.57 2.62
CA LEU A 244 1.50 7.08 1.37
C LEU A 244 1.41 5.54 1.41
N SER A 245 0.30 4.97 0.93
CA SER A 245 0.09 3.53 0.82
C SER A 245 -0.26 3.15 -0.61
N ASN A 246 0.49 2.22 -1.18
CA ASN A 246 0.31 1.76 -2.55
C ASN A 246 -0.47 0.44 -2.61
N SER A 247 -1.28 0.26 -3.65
CA SER A 247 -1.95 -1.01 -3.94
C SER A 247 -2.08 -1.23 -5.44
N PHE A 248 -1.56 -2.35 -5.92
CA PHE A 248 -1.53 -2.68 -7.35
C PHE A 248 -2.20 -4.04 -7.59
N GLY A 249 -3.17 -4.08 -8.50
CA GLY A 249 -3.97 -5.26 -8.79
C GLY A 249 -3.70 -5.86 -10.17
N PHE A 250 -4.06 -7.13 -10.33
CA PHE A 250 -4.17 -7.75 -11.64
C PHE A 250 -5.05 -6.90 -12.58
N GLY A 251 -4.75 -6.96 -13.88
CA GLY A 251 -5.26 -6.02 -14.88
C GLY A 251 -4.47 -4.71 -14.94
N GLY A 252 -3.46 -4.54 -14.09
CA GLY A 252 -2.62 -3.33 -14.03
C GLY A 252 -3.37 -2.13 -13.44
N THR A 253 -4.30 -2.37 -12.53
CA THR A 253 -5.04 -1.31 -11.81
C THR A 253 -4.22 -0.85 -10.61
N ASN A 254 -3.99 0.46 -10.49
CA ASN A 254 -3.11 1.00 -9.47
C ASN A 254 -3.83 2.09 -8.66
N ALA A 255 -3.71 1.99 -7.34
CA ALA A 255 -4.15 2.99 -6.39
C ALA A 255 -3.00 3.41 -5.47
N SER A 256 -2.95 4.70 -5.13
CA SER A 256 -2.07 5.26 -4.12
C SER A 256 -2.87 6.22 -3.25
N LEU A 257 -2.95 5.92 -1.96
CA LEU A 257 -3.62 6.74 -0.96
C LEU A 257 -2.59 7.53 -0.17
N LEU A 258 -2.82 8.83 -0.03
CA LEU A 258 -1.97 9.72 0.75
C LEU A 258 -2.76 10.29 1.93
N PHE A 259 -2.20 10.09 3.11
CA PHE A 259 -2.74 10.55 4.38
C PHE A 259 -1.82 11.60 5.00
N THR A 260 -2.40 12.58 5.70
CA THR A 260 -1.62 13.53 6.50
C THR A 260 -2.16 13.64 7.90
N LYS A 261 -1.31 14.05 8.84
CA LYS A 261 -1.77 14.50 10.15
C LYS A 261 -2.76 15.65 9.95
N CYS A 262 -3.92 15.56 10.60
CA CYS A 262 -4.92 16.63 10.56
C CYS A 262 -4.43 17.79 11.44
N GLN A 263 -4.55 19.03 10.95
CA GLN A 263 -4.18 20.25 11.67
C GLN A 263 -5.28 20.68 12.64
#